data_AF-A0A973JGB7-F1
#
_entry.id   AF-A0A973JGB7-F1
#
_cell.length_a   1.000
_cell.length_b   1.000
_cell.length_c   1.000
_cell.angle_alpha   90.00
_cell.angle_beta   90.00
_cell.angle_gamma   90.00
#
_symmetry.space_group_name_H-M   'P 1'
#
loop_
_entity.id
_entity.type
_entity.pdbx_description
1 polymer ?
#
loop_
_entity_poly.entity_id
_entity_poly.type
_entity_poly.pdbx_seq_one_letter_code
_entity_poly.pdbx_strand_id
1 'polypeptide(L)'
;MATVGAAERPSDATIVRRQSLATAIRSEWVKLRTLRSTWIGLASALVVLVGFGALAAAVSIGSVATRDGAGDGGGPFGGSDPVSTVLMGANFAVLLMGILGALAGAREYGSRMIAATVAAVPRRWQVVVAKSTVFGAVAVVTSVVGVLAAFVVGMGVLSGGDAATVALTDDGVLRQVLGMAGYITAVGLIGMGLGILLRSVAGSIGAVVAVFMVLPPLAGALLPDSWDPLLAYLPSSAASAFTAVQGAGADVLGAGAGAAVLAAWVVAALVGAVVAITRRDV
;
A
#
# COMPACT_ATOMS: atom_id res chain seq x y z
N MET A 1 -56.17 7.45 -52.62
CA MET A 1 -56.18 8.11 -51.29
C MET A 1 -55.84 7.04 -50.27
N ALA A 2 -54.57 6.89 -49.93
CA ALA A 2 -54.07 5.88 -48.98
C ALA A 2 -53.42 6.62 -47.82
N THR A 3 -54.00 6.48 -46.62
CA THR A 3 -53.50 7.05 -45.38
C THR A 3 -52.42 6.15 -44.82
N VAL A 4 -51.17 6.62 -44.83
CA VAL A 4 -50.05 5.95 -44.15
C VAL A 4 -50.25 6.13 -42.65
N GLY A 5 -50.54 5.03 -41.95
CA GLY A 5 -50.62 5.01 -40.49
C GLY A 5 -49.26 5.32 -39.87
N ALA A 6 -49.22 6.36 -39.04
CA ALA A 6 -48.05 6.68 -38.24
C ALA A 6 -47.86 5.59 -37.18
N ALA A 7 -46.79 4.79 -37.32
CA ALA A 7 -46.39 3.85 -36.29
C ALA A 7 -45.91 4.64 -35.06
N GLU A 8 -46.65 4.53 -33.94
CA GLU A 8 -46.17 4.99 -32.63
C GLU A 8 -44.91 4.22 -32.27
N ARG A 9 -43.78 4.93 -32.13
CA ARG A 9 -42.56 4.35 -31.57
C ARG A 9 -42.82 4.07 -30.10
N PRO A 10 -42.58 2.84 -29.60
CA PRO A 10 -42.69 2.57 -28.17
C PRO A 10 -41.75 3.50 -27.42
N SER A 11 -42.29 4.22 -26.44
CA SER A 11 -41.52 5.06 -25.53
C SER A 11 -40.58 4.15 -24.74
N ASP A 12 -39.31 4.12 -25.13
CA ASP A 12 -38.24 3.49 -24.35
C ASP A 12 -38.16 4.22 -23.01
N ALA A 13 -38.83 3.66 -22.00
CA ALA A 13 -38.69 4.08 -20.62
C ALA A 13 -37.23 3.85 -20.23
N THR A 14 -36.41 4.87 -20.41
CA THR A 14 -35.00 4.85 -20.02
C THR A 14 -35.00 4.62 -18.51
N ILE A 15 -34.70 3.40 -18.08
CA ILE A 15 -34.56 3.07 -16.66
C ILE A 15 -33.36 3.86 -16.17
N VAL A 16 -33.60 5.07 -15.64
CA VAL A 16 -32.59 5.88 -14.97
C VAL A 16 -32.24 5.15 -13.68
N ARG A 17 -31.32 4.19 -13.77
CA ARG A 17 -30.85 3.43 -12.63
C ARG A 17 -30.12 4.41 -11.72
N ARG A 18 -30.74 4.73 -10.57
CA ARG A 18 -30.16 5.66 -9.59
C ARG A 18 -28.75 5.19 -9.23
N GLN A 19 -27.78 6.06 -9.45
CA GLN A 19 -26.38 5.81 -9.12
C GLN A 19 -26.25 5.66 -7.61
N SER A 20 -25.68 4.53 -7.18
CA SER A 20 -25.48 4.18 -5.77
C SER A 20 -24.01 3.86 -5.53
N LEU A 21 -23.56 3.95 -4.28
CA LEU A 21 -22.20 3.57 -3.90
C LEU A 21 -21.89 2.11 -4.28
N ALA A 22 -22.86 1.19 -4.15
CA ALA A 22 -22.71 -0.20 -4.56
C ALA A 22 -22.46 -0.34 -6.07
N THR A 23 -23.16 0.44 -6.90
CA THR A 23 -22.93 0.47 -8.35
C THR A 23 -21.53 1.00 -8.68
N ALA A 24 -21.07 2.04 -7.98
CA ALA A 24 -19.72 2.59 -8.14
C ALA A 24 -18.63 1.56 -7.75
N ILE A 25 -18.79 0.87 -6.62
CA ILE A 25 -17.90 -0.21 -6.18
C ILE A 25 -17.85 -1.33 -7.23
N ARG A 26 -19.02 -1.75 -7.75
CA ARG A 26 -19.08 -2.78 -8.80
C ARG A 26 -18.35 -2.36 -10.07
N SER A 27 -18.49 -1.09 -10.48
CA SER A 27 -17.77 -0.54 -11.64
C SER A 27 -16.27 -0.55 -11.43
N GLU A 28 -15.80 -0.07 -10.27
CA GLU A 28 -14.37 -0.07 -9.93
C GLU A 28 -13.81 -1.49 -9.85
N TRP A 29 -14.57 -2.46 -9.34
CA TRP A 29 -14.16 -3.88 -9.35
C TRP A 29 -13.97 -4.42 -10.76
N VAL A 30 -14.91 -4.13 -11.68
CA VAL A 30 -14.78 -4.52 -13.08
C VAL A 30 -13.55 -3.87 -13.71
N LYS A 31 -13.34 -2.56 -13.50
CA LYS A 31 -12.14 -1.84 -13.99
C LYS A 31 -10.85 -2.48 -13.46
N LEU A 32 -10.75 -2.74 -12.16
CA LEU A 32 -9.54 -3.32 -11.57
C LEU A 32 -9.27 -4.69 -12.18
N ARG A 33 -10.30 -5.54 -12.27
CA ARG A 33 -10.17 -6.91 -12.79
C ARG A 33 -9.77 -6.97 -14.27
N THR A 34 -10.24 -6.03 -15.10
CA THR A 34 -9.96 -6.03 -16.55
C THR A 34 -8.59 -5.46 -16.91
N LEU A 35 -7.94 -4.66 -16.04
CA LEU A 35 -6.61 -4.15 -16.30
C LEU A 35 -5.53 -5.18 -15.96
N ARG A 36 -4.99 -5.84 -16.99
CA ARG A 36 -3.86 -6.78 -16.89
C ARG A 36 -2.64 -6.17 -16.19
N SER A 37 -2.37 -4.90 -16.42
CA SER A 37 -1.24 -4.19 -15.78
C SER A 37 -1.35 -4.14 -14.26
N THR A 38 -2.57 -4.13 -13.70
CA THR A 38 -2.77 -4.20 -12.24
C THR A 38 -2.29 -5.54 -11.71
N TRP A 39 -2.68 -6.64 -12.34
CA TRP A 39 -2.29 -7.99 -11.92
C TRP A 39 -0.81 -8.25 -12.11
N ILE A 40 -0.22 -7.76 -13.20
CA ILE A 40 1.23 -7.82 -13.39
C ILE A 40 1.93 -7.03 -12.30
N GLY A 41 1.46 -5.83 -11.97
CA GLY A 41 2.01 -5.02 -10.89
C GLY A 41 1.94 -5.69 -9.52
N LEU A 42 0.78 -6.26 -9.16
CA LEU A 42 0.60 -6.99 -7.91
C LEU A 42 1.46 -8.26 -7.86
N ALA A 43 1.55 -9.00 -8.97
CA ALA A 43 2.42 -10.17 -9.07
C ALA A 43 3.90 -9.78 -8.94
N SER A 44 4.34 -8.70 -9.58
CA SER A 44 5.70 -8.18 -9.43
C SER A 44 5.98 -7.76 -7.98
N ALA A 45 5.03 -7.12 -7.30
CA ALA A 45 5.17 -6.79 -5.88
C ALA A 45 5.33 -8.03 -5.00
N LEU A 46 4.56 -9.10 -5.26
CA LEU A 46 4.70 -10.39 -4.57
C LEU A 46 6.04 -11.06 -4.85
N VAL A 47 6.46 -11.11 -6.12
CA VAL A 47 7.73 -11.72 -6.53
C VAL A 47 8.91 -10.97 -5.89
N VAL A 48 8.88 -9.64 -5.89
CA VAL A 48 9.92 -8.82 -5.25
C VAL A 48 9.92 -9.03 -3.74
N LEU A 49 8.75 -9.01 -3.09
CA LEU A 49 8.61 -9.23 -1.65
C LEU A 49 9.21 -10.58 -1.22
N VAL A 50 8.77 -11.67 -1.85
CA VAL A 50 9.19 -13.03 -1.51
C VAL A 50 10.63 -13.28 -1.97
N GLY A 51 10.98 -12.86 -3.18
CA GLY A 51 12.28 -13.11 -3.79
C GLY A 51 13.41 -12.40 -3.05
N PHE A 52 13.26 -11.11 -2.73
CA PHE A 52 14.27 -10.42 -1.93
C PHE A 52 14.31 -10.91 -0.49
N GLY A 53 13.17 -11.30 0.09
CA GLY A 53 13.14 -11.92 1.43
C GLY A 53 13.90 -13.26 1.48
N ALA A 54 13.67 -14.13 0.50
CA ALA A 54 14.38 -15.41 0.37
C ALA A 54 15.87 -15.21 0.09
N LEU A 55 16.23 -14.26 -0.78
CA LEU A 55 17.62 -13.92 -1.06
C LEU A 55 18.32 -13.39 0.20
N ALA A 56 17.68 -12.48 0.94
CA ALA A 56 18.22 -11.94 2.18
C ALA A 56 18.39 -13.02 3.25
N ALA A 57 17.47 -13.98 3.35
CA ALA A 57 17.65 -15.15 4.19
C ALA A 57 18.85 -16.00 3.76
N ALA A 58 18.96 -16.35 2.49
CA ALA A 58 20.02 -17.24 1.97
C ALA A 58 21.43 -16.69 2.23
N VAL A 59 21.61 -15.38 2.09
CA VAL A 59 22.91 -14.71 2.30
C VAL A 59 23.20 -14.34 3.76
N SER A 60 22.24 -14.52 4.67
CA SER A 60 22.38 -14.17 6.10
C SER A 60 22.38 -15.39 7.03
N ILE A 61 22.46 -16.61 6.49
CA ILE A 61 22.45 -17.86 7.26
C ILE A 61 23.47 -17.88 8.43
N GLY A 62 24.66 -17.30 8.23
CA GLY A 62 25.71 -17.26 9.25
C GLY A 62 25.68 -16.06 10.21
N SER A 63 24.74 -15.12 10.05
CA SER A 63 24.72 -13.83 10.77
C SER A 63 23.39 -13.52 11.46
N VAL A 64 22.35 -14.34 11.23
CA VAL A 64 21.05 -14.20 11.89
C VAL A 64 21.06 -14.95 13.22
N ALA A 65 20.67 -14.26 14.29
CA ALA A 65 20.54 -14.83 15.63
C ALA A 65 19.12 -14.65 16.19
N THR A 66 18.69 -15.54 17.09
CA THR A 66 17.44 -15.37 17.84
C THR A 66 17.61 -14.30 18.93
N ARG A 67 16.48 -13.80 19.46
CA ARG A 67 16.39 -12.69 20.44
C ARG A 67 17.28 -12.82 21.69
N ASP A 68 17.67 -14.04 22.07
CA ASP A 68 18.46 -14.33 23.27
C ASP A 68 19.95 -14.63 22.97
N GLY A 69 20.34 -14.65 21.69
CA GLY A 69 21.71 -14.89 21.25
C GLY A 69 22.46 -13.59 20.96
N ALA A 70 23.67 -13.44 21.50
CA ALA A 70 24.61 -12.42 21.03
C ALA A 70 25.09 -12.81 19.62
N GLY A 71 24.37 -12.36 18.60
CA GLY A 71 24.78 -12.50 17.21
C GLY A 71 25.82 -11.44 16.83
N ASP A 72 26.78 -11.83 15.99
CA ASP A 72 27.80 -10.94 15.42
C ASP A 72 27.16 -9.99 14.39
N GLY A 73 26.51 -8.93 14.89
CA GLY A 73 26.33 -7.68 14.16
C GLY A 73 25.69 -7.73 12.77
N GLY A 74 24.58 -8.45 12.59
CA GLY A 74 23.66 -8.30 11.45
C GLY A 74 24.20 -8.78 10.09
N GLY A 75 23.35 -9.43 9.29
CA GLY A 75 23.75 -9.85 7.93
C GLY A 75 24.09 -8.68 7.01
N PRO A 76 24.54 -8.93 5.76
CA PRO A 76 24.87 -7.89 4.78
C PRO A 76 23.75 -6.88 4.51
N PHE A 77 22.53 -7.21 4.94
CA PHE A 77 21.30 -6.46 4.79
C PHE A 77 20.83 -5.80 6.10
N GLY A 78 21.63 -5.82 7.17
CA GLY A 78 21.32 -5.15 8.45
C GLY A 78 20.24 -5.81 9.29
N GLY A 79 19.70 -6.97 8.87
CA GLY A 79 18.81 -7.79 9.69
C GLY A 79 19.62 -8.58 10.71
N SER A 80 19.38 -8.35 12.00
CA SER A 80 19.95 -9.15 13.09
C SER A 80 19.00 -10.25 13.56
N ASP A 81 17.69 -10.11 13.29
CA ASP A 81 16.67 -11.08 13.65
C ASP A 81 16.08 -11.80 12.41
N PRO A 82 15.52 -13.02 12.59
CA PRO A 82 14.99 -13.80 11.47
C PRO A 82 13.84 -13.10 10.73
N VAL A 83 12.95 -12.38 11.44
CA VAL A 83 11.75 -11.80 10.82
C VAL A 83 12.10 -10.60 9.94
N SER A 84 12.95 -9.69 10.43
CA SER A 84 13.41 -8.55 9.63
C SER A 84 14.18 -9.00 8.39
N THR A 85 14.99 -10.05 8.51
CA THR A 85 15.72 -10.64 7.40
C THR A 85 14.79 -11.19 6.32
N VAL A 86 13.83 -12.06 6.69
CA VAL A 86 12.93 -12.69 5.69
C VAL A 86 11.92 -11.71 5.10
N LEU A 87 11.64 -10.59 5.79
CA LEU A 87 10.77 -9.52 5.30
C LEU A 87 11.51 -8.37 4.64
N MET A 88 12.82 -8.50 4.37
CA MET A 88 13.60 -7.42 3.72
C MET A 88 12.99 -6.98 2.38
N GLY A 89 12.40 -7.91 1.61
CA GLY A 89 11.68 -7.58 0.38
C GLY A 89 10.48 -6.64 0.55
N ALA A 90 9.97 -6.47 1.77
CA ALA A 90 8.87 -5.56 2.07
C ALA A 90 9.21 -4.09 1.84
N ASN A 91 10.48 -3.69 2.01
CA ASN A 91 10.91 -2.32 1.71
C ASN A 91 10.63 -1.93 0.25
N PHE A 92 10.86 -2.87 -0.68
CA PHE A 92 10.55 -2.67 -2.09
C PHE A 92 9.05 -2.84 -2.38
N ALA A 93 8.39 -3.79 -1.72
CA ALA A 93 6.95 -4.02 -1.89
C ALA A 93 6.11 -2.80 -1.48
N VAL A 94 6.51 -2.10 -0.41
CA VAL A 94 5.90 -0.84 0.04
C VAL A 94 5.90 0.21 -1.09
N LEU A 95 7.05 0.40 -1.75
CA LEU A 95 7.16 1.35 -2.86
C LEU A 95 6.33 0.91 -4.07
N LEU A 96 6.41 -0.36 -4.45
CA LEU A 96 5.64 -0.89 -5.57
C LEU A 96 4.13 -0.74 -5.31
N MET A 97 3.68 -1.05 -4.10
CA MET A 97 2.27 -0.89 -3.72
C MET A 97 1.85 0.58 -3.72
N GLY A 98 2.69 1.47 -3.21
CA GLY A 98 2.49 2.93 -3.28
C GLY A 98 2.37 3.44 -4.71
N ILE A 99 3.22 2.95 -5.62
CA ILE A 99 3.18 3.27 -7.06
C ILE A 99 1.91 2.72 -7.71
N LEU A 100 1.51 1.48 -7.40
CA LEU A 100 0.25 0.91 -7.90
C LEU A 100 -0.96 1.71 -7.41
N GLY A 101 -0.93 2.18 -6.17
CA GLY A 101 -1.89 3.11 -5.62
C GLY A 101 -1.92 4.41 -6.43
N ALA A 102 -0.77 5.06 -6.60
CA ALA A 102 -0.62 6.28 -7.38
C ALA A 102 -1.17 6.13 -8.80
N LEU A 103 -0.89 5.02 -9.47
CA LEU A 103 -1.45 4.67 -10.77
C LEU A 103 -2.98 4.51 -10.70
N ALA A 104 -3.50 3.79 -9.70
CA ALA A 104 -4.94 3.60 -9.53
C ALA A 104 -5.68 4.95 -9.34
N GLY A 105 -5.06 5.90 -8.65
CA GLY A 105 -5.58 7.25 -8.42
C GLY A 105 -5.42 8.22 -9.60
N ALA A 106 -4.28 8.19 -10.29
CA ALA A 106 -3.92 9.19 -11.30
C ALA A 106 -4.24 8.79 -12.75
N ARG A 107 -4.33 7.49 -13.08
CA ARG A 107 -4.43 7.01 -14.47
C ARG A 107 -5.61 7.58 -15.26
N GLU A 108 -6.72 7.86 -14.58
CA GLU A 108 -7.95 8.34 -15.22
C GLU A 108 -7.86 9.82 -15.66
N TYR A 109 -6.91 10.57 -15.10
CA TYR A 109 -6.62 11.94 -15.52
C TYR A 109 -5.85 11.96 -16.85
N GLY A 110 -4.89 11.04 -17.04
CA GLY A 110 -4.14 10.93 -18.28
C GLY A 110 -4.99 10.49 -19.48
N SER A 111 -5.99 9.62 -19.26
CA SER A 111 -6.90 9.14 -20.31
C SER A 111 -8.17 9.97 -20.51
N ARG A 112 -8.34 11.07 -19.76
CA ARG A 112 -9.58 11.89 -19.69
C ARG A 112 -10.85 11.10 -19.29
N MET A 113 -10.73 9.84 -18.84
CA MET A 113 -11.86 9.03 -18.36
C MET A 113 -12.46 9.57 -17.05
N ILE A 114 -11.71 10.38 -16.31
CA ILE A 114 -12.17 10.95 -15.05
C ILE A 114 -13.40 11.85 -15.24
N ALA A 115 -13.50 12.59 -16.36
CA ALA A 115 -14.65 13.44 -16.67
C ALA A 115 -15.93 12.62 -16.87
N ALA A 116 -15.83 11.50 -17.60
CA ALA A 116 -16.95 10.57 -17.79
C ALA A 116 -17.39 9.91 -16.48
N THR A 117 -16.43 9.53 -15.62
CA THR A 117 -16.72 8.91 -14.32
C THR A 117 -17.45 9.89 -13.39
N VAL A 118 -16.99 11.13 -13.34
CA VAL A 118 -17.57 12.19 -12.51
C VAL A 118 -18.93 12.64 -13.04
N ALA A 119 -19.13 12.68 -14.36
CA ALA A 119 -20.43 12.96 -14.96
C ALA A 119 -21.46 11.85 -14.67
N ALA A 120 -21.02 10.59 -14.61
CA ALA A 120 -21.88 9.45 -14.33
C ALA A 120 -22.23 9.28 -12.85
N VAL A 121 -21.47 9.87 -11.91
CA VAL A 121 -21.67 9.70 -10.46
C VAL A 121 -22.06 11.05 -9.82
N PRO A 122 -23.32 11.24 -9.41
CA PRO A 122 -23.82 12.54 -8.95
C PRO A 122 -23.13 13.06 -7.68
N ARG A 123 -22.52 12.18 -6.88
CA ARG A 123 -21.76 12.53 -5.68
C ARG A 123 -20.28 12.15 -5.85
N ARG A 124 -19.44 13.12 -6.20
CA ARG A 124 -18.01 12.89 -6.54
C ARG A 124 -17.20 12.17 -5.46
N TRP A 125 -17.55 12.34 -4.18
CA TRP A 125 -16.90 11.62 -3.07
C TRP A 125 -17.09 10.09 -3.15
N GLN A 126 -18.19 9.61 -3.73
CA GLN A 126 -18.47 8.18 -3.90
C GLN A 126 -17.45 7.51 -4.82
N VAL A 127 -16.84 8.26 -5.76
CA VAL A 127 -15.79 7.75 -6.64
C VAL A 127 -14.55 7.39 -5.83
N VAL A 128 -14.12 8.28 -4.93
CA VAL A 128 -12.93 8.05 -4.09
C VAL A 128 -13.18 6.88 -3.13
N VAL A 129 -14.35 6.85 -2.47
CA VAL A 129 -14.70 5.76 -1.55
C VAL A 129 -14.82 4.42 -2.27
N ALA A 130 -15.46 4.37 -3.44
CA ALA A 130 -15.57 3.14 -4.21
C ALA A 130 -14.19 2.62 -4.64
N LYS A 131 -13.34 3.51 -5.17
CA LYS A 131 -12.00 3.18 -5.62
C LYS A 131 -11.10 2.75 -4.47
N SER A 132 -11.12 3.46 -3.35
CA SER A 132 -10.35 3.11 -2.15
C SER A 132 -10.80 1.79 -1.53
N THR A 133 -12.10 1.51 -1.55
CA THR A 133 -12.65 0.23 -1.04
C THR A 133 -12.19 -0.93 -1.91
N VAL A 134 -12.33 -0.82 -3.23
CA VAL A 134 -11.94 -1.88 -4.17
C VAL A 134 -10.43 -2.10 -4.17
N PHE A 135 -9.65 -1.02 -4.32
CA PHE A 135 -8.19 -1.12 -4.31
C PHE A 135 -7.67 -1.57 -2.95
N GLY A 136 -8.20 -1.02 -1.85
CA GLY A 136 -7.83 -1.39 -0.49
C GLY A 136 -8.09 -2.87 -0.21
N ALA A 137 -9.24 -3.41 -0.62
CA ALA A 137 -9.54 -4.84 -0.45
C ALA A 137 -8.51 -5.73 -1.17
N VAL A 138 -8.15 -5.39 -2.41
CA VAL A 138 -7.13 -6.14 -3.16
C VAL A 138 -5.74 -5.97 -2.53
N ALA A 139 -5.38 -4.75 -2.14
CA ALA A 139 -4.10 -4.44 -1.51
C ALA A 139 -3.91 -5.19 -0.18
N VAL A 140 -4.95 -5.27 0.66
CA VAL A 140 -4.92 -6.05 1.91
C VAL A 140 -4.64 -7.52 1.61
N VAL A 141 -5.41 -8.12 0.69
CA VAL A 141 -5.25 -9.54 0.36
C VAL A 141 -3.86 -9.81 -0.21
N THR A 142 -3.40 -8.98 -1.16
CA THR A 142 -2.05 -9.12 -1.74
C THR A 142 -0.96 -8.97 -0.69
N SER A 143 -1.08 -7.97 0.20
CA SER A 143 -0.06 -7.72 1.24
C SER A 143 -0.01 -8.85 2.26
N VAL A 144 -1.17 -9.36 2.72
CA VAL A 144 -1.23 -10.48 3.66
C VAL A 144 -0.66 -11.75 3.04
N VAL A 145 -1.08 -12.10 1.83
CA VAL A 145 -0.56 -13.28 1.12
C VAL A 145 0.95 -13.15 0.89
N GLY A 146 1.40 -11.97 0.45
CA GLY A 146 2.81 -11.73 0.16
C GLY A 146 3.71 -11.81 1.39
N VAL A 147 3.30 -11.20 2.50
CA VAL A 147 4.10 -11.20 3.73
C VAL A 147 4.12 -12.60 4.37
N LEU A 148 3.00 -13.34 4.35
CA LEU A 148 2.96 -14.72 4.81
C LEU A 148 3.81 -15.65 3.93
N ALA A 149 3.76 -15.47 2.60
CA ALA A 149 4.59 -16.23 1.68
C ALA A 149 6.08 -15.93 1.91
N ALA A 150 6.45 -14.66 2.06
CA ALA A 150 7.84 -14.26 2.35
C ALA A 150 8.33 -14.83 3.68
N PHE A 151 7.47 -14.80 4.71
CA PHE A 151 7.77 -15.42 6.00
C PHE A 151 8.01 -16.92 5.87
N VAL A 152 7.08 -17.68 5.26
CA VAL A 152 7.19 -19.14 5.14
C VAL A 152 8.40 -19.54 4.30
N VAL A 153 8.57 -18.91 3.12
CA VAL A 153 9.69 -19.22 2.22
C VAL A 153 11.01 -18.84 2.86
N GLY A 154 11.12 -17.63 3.43
CA GLY A 154 12.35 -17.16 4.06
C GLY A 154 12.74 -17.96 5.29
N MET A 155 11.78 -18.33 6.16
CA MET A 155 12.05 -19.21 7.30
C MET A 155 12.46 -20.62 6.84
N GLY A 156 11.87 -21.12 5.76
CA GLY A 156 12.31 -22.37 5.13
C GLY A 156 13.77 -22.30 4.67
N VAL A 157 14.17 -21.21 4.02
CA VAL A 157 15.57 -20.98 3.60
C VAL A 157 16.51 -20.92 4.79
N LEU A 158 16.15 -20.19 5.85
CA LEU A 158 16.96 -20.12 7.08
C LEU A 158 17.09 -21.49 7.73
N SER A 159 15.98 -22.23 7.87
CA SER A 159 15.98 -23.57 8.46
C SER A 159 16.83 -24.57 7.67
N GLY A 160 16.82 -24.48 6.33
CA GLY A 160 17.63 -25.34 5.46
C GLY A 160 19.14 -25.05 5.53
N GLY A 161 19.51 -23.89 6.10
CA GLY A 161 20.89 -23.49 6.37
C GLY A 161 21.31 -23.63 7.83
N ASP A 162 20.50 -24.29 8.67
CA ASP A 162 20.72 -24.38 10.13
C ASP A 162 20.83 -23.02 10.84
N ALA A 163 20.21 -21.98 10.28
CA ALA A 163 20.15 -20.65 10.88
C ALA A 163 19.02 -20.52 11.90
N ALA A 164 19.08 -19.47 12.73
CA ALA A 164 18.02 -19.12 13.66
C ALA A 164 16.68 -18.89 12.94
N THR A 165 15.61 -19.49 13.47
CA THR A 165 14.24 -19.34 12.98
C THR A 165 13.29 -19.01 14.13
N VAL A 166 12.09 -18.51 13.79
CA VAL A 166 11.02 -18.22 14.74
C VAL A 166 9.67 -18.68 14.17
N ALA A 167 8.74 -19.02 15.05
CA ALA A 167 7.38 -19.37 14.68
C ALA A 167 6.45 -18.15 14.67
N LEU A 168 5.36 -18.21 13.91
CA LEU A 168 4.31 -17.17 13.93
C LEU A 168 3.66 -17.01 15.31
N THR A 169 3.66 -18.07 16.12
CA THR A 169 3.11 -18.10 17.47
C THR A 169 4.02 -17.45 18.50
N ASP A 170 5.27 -17.15 18.14
CA ASP A 170 6.21 -16.52 19.05
C ASP A 170 5.78 -15.07 19.31
N ASP A 171 6.06 -14.61 20.53
CA ASP A 171 5.60 -13.31 21.02
C ASP A 171 6.03 -12.17 20.07
N GLY A 172 5.04 -11.44 19.58
CA GLY A 172 5.22 -10.29 18.71
C GLY A 172 5.47 -10.59 17.23
N VAL A 173 5.73 -11.84 16.83
CA VAL A 173 6.00 -12.20 15.41
C VAL A 173 4.74 -12.00 14.56
N LEU A 174 3.59 -12.52 14.99
CA LEU A 174 2.33 -12.33 14.26
C LEU A 174 1.99 -10.84 14.08
N ARG A 175 2.19 -10.03 15.13
CA ARG A 175 1.99 -8.58 15.08
C ARG A 175 2.91 -7.93 14.05
N GLN A 176 4.18 -8.31 13.99
CA GLN A 176 5.15 -7.75 13.05
C GLN A 176 4.80 -8.12 11.59
N VAL A 177 4.46 -9.39 11.35
CA VAL A 177 4.06 -9.92 10.03
C VAL A 177 2.78 -9.23 9.54
N LEU A 178 1.72 -9.21 10.35
CA LEU A 178 0.47 -8.54 9.96
C LEU A 178 0.61 -7.02 9.93
N GLY A 179 1.43 -6.45 10.81
CA GLY A 179 1.80 -5.05 10.80
C GLY A 179 2.43 -4.63 9.48
N MET A 180 3.37 -5.44 8.96
CA MET A 180 3.98 -5.20 7.65
C MET A 180 2.95 -5.24 6.51
N ALA A 181 2.02 -6.20 6.54
CA ALA A 181 0.93 -6.24 5.56
C ALA A 181 0.03 -4.99 5.63
N GLY A 182 -0.25 -4.52 6.84
CA GLY A 182 -0.96 -3.26 7.09
C GLY A 182 -0.20 -2.05 6.56
N TYR A 183 1.12 -1.99 6.75
CA TYR A 183 1.96 -0.91 6.24
C TYR A 183 1.98 -0.87 4.71
N ILE A 184 2.23 -1.99 4.03
CA ILE A 184 2.20 -2.07 2.55
C ILE A 184 0.84 -1.58 2.01
N THR A 185 -0.25 -2.02 2.64
CA THR A 185 -1.61 -1.60 2.26
C THR A 185 -1.81 -0.09 2.46
N ALA A 186 -1.41 0.44 3.62
CA ALA A 186 -1.55 1.86 3.95
C ALA A 186 -0.80 2.74 2.95
N VAL A 187 0.43 2.38 2.59
CA VAL A 187 1.22 3.11 1.59
C VAL A 187 0.59 3.04 0.21
N GLY A 188 0.00 1.90 -0.17
CA GLY A 188 -0.83 1.81 -1.37
C GLY A 188 -2.00 2.81 -1.36
N LEU A 189 -2.74 2.92 -0.26
CA LEU A 189 -3.86 3.86 -0.14
C LEU A 189 -3.40 5.32 -0.13
N ILE A 190 -2.29 5.63 0.55
CA ILE A 190 -1.67 6.97 0.53
C ILE A 190 -1.26 7.32 -0.90
N GLY A 191 -0.59 6.40 -1.60
CA GLY A 191 -0.22 6.56 -3.01
C GLY A 191 -1.42 6.84 -3.89
N MET A 192 -2.54 6.14 -3.70
CA MET A 192 -3.78 6.39 -4.42
C MET A 192 -4.37 7.78 -4.11
N GLY A 193 -4.36 8.21 -2.86
CA GLY A 193 -4.74 9.56 -2.46
C GLY A 193 -3.88 10.63 -3.16
N LEU A 194 -2.56 10.45 -3.15
CA LEU A 194 -1.61 11.32 -3.86
C LEU A 194 -1.90 11.34 -5.38
N GLY A 195 -2.20 10.18 -5.97
CA GLY A 195 -2.64 10.04 -7.35
C GLY A 195 -3.79 10.96 -7.73
N ILE A 196 -4.82 11.00 -6.88
CA ILE A 196 -6.00 11.83 -7.07
C ILE A 196 -5.69 13.32 -6.82
N LEU A 197 -4.90 13.61 -5.78
CA LEU A 197 -4.51 14.96 -5.38
C LEU A 197 -3.65 15.67 -6.43
N LEU A 198 -2.68 14.95 -6.99
CA LEU A 198 -1.69 15.52 -7.92
C LEU A 198 -2.14 15.43 -9.38
N ARG A 199 -3.13 14.57 -9.70
CA ARG A 199 -3.67 14.38 -11.07
C ARG A 199 -2.61 14.05 -12.12
N SER A 200 -1.46 13.53 -11.69
CA SER A 200 -0.30 13.22 -12.53
C SER A 200 0.34 11.92 -12.08
N VAL A 201 0.46 10.96 -12.99
CA VAL A 201 1.13 9.68 -12.70
C VAL A 201 2.57 9.93 -12.29
N ALA A 202 3.33 10.70 -13.09
CA ALA A 202 4.73 10.99 -12.82
C ALA A 202 4.92 11.74 -11.49
N GLY A 203 4.10 12.77 -11.24
CA GLY A 203 4.17 13.54 -10.00
C GLY A 203 3.84 12.69 -8.76
N SER A 204 2.89 11.77 -8.88
CA SER A 204 2.47 10.90 -7.77
C SER A 204 3.49 9.81 -7.46
N ILE A 205 4.10 9.21 -8.49
CA ILE A 205 5.21 8.28 -8.31
C ILE A 205 6.38 9.01 -7.65
N GLY A 206 6.74 10.18 -8.15
CA GLY A 206 7.79 11.02 -7.57
C GLY A 206 7.52 11.35 -6.09
N ALA A 207 6.28 11.69 -5.74
CA ALA A 207 5.89 11.96 -4.35
C ALA A 207 6.00 10.72 -3.45
N VAL A 208 5.53 9.55 -3.92
CA VAL A 208 5.65 8.29 -3.16
C VAL A 208 7.12 7.96 -2.91
N VAL A 209 7.97 8.02 -3.95
CA VAL A 209 9.40 7.75 -3.81
C VAL A 209 10.06 8.77 -2.89
N ALA A 210 9.78 10.06 -3.07
CA ALA A 210 10.33 11.11 -2.24
C ALA A 210 9.97 10.93 -0.75
N VAL A 211 8.71 10.65 -0.44
CA VAL A 211 8.23 10.56 0.96
C VAL A 211 8.68 9.27 1.64
N PHE A 212 8.69 8.12 0.95
CA PHE A 212 8.92 6.82 1.59
C PHE A 212 10.35 6.29 1.44
N MET A 213 11.08 6.69 0.39
CA MET A 213 12.45 6.22 0.13
C MET A 213 13.51 7.28 0.48
N VAL A 214 13.26 8.53 0.09
CA VAL A 214 14.30 9.58 0.11
C VAL A 214 14.25 10.41 1.39
N LEU A 215 13.05 10.83 1.80
CA LEU A 215 12.85 11.72 2.94
C LEU A 215 13.37 11.13 4.25
N PRO A 216 13.10 9.86 4.64
CA PRO A 216 13.52 9.35 5.93
C PRO A 216 15.05 9.33 6.14
N PRO A 217 15.87 8.75 5.25
CA PRO A 217 17.32 8.73 5.45
C PRO A 217 17.95 10.13 5.34
N LEU A 218 17.43 11.01 4.46
CA LEU A 218 17.93 12.38 4.37
C LEU A 218 17.58 13.20 5.60
N ALA A 219 16.36 13.06 6.12
CA ALA A 219 15.91 13.74 7.31
C ALA A 219 16.78 13.35 8.51
N GLY A 220 17.03 12.04 8.71
CA GLY A 220 17.90 11.57 9.79
C GLY A 220 19.37 11.94 9.62
N ALA A 221 19.85 12.14 8.39
CA ALA A 221 21.26 12.49 8.14
C ALA A 221 21.54 14.00 8.21
N LEU A 222 20.55 14.85 7.92
CA LEU A 222 20.74 16.29 7.71
C LEU A 222 20.05 17.18 8.74
N LEU A 223 19.01 16.68 9.43
CA LEU A 223 18.29 17.49 10.42
C LEU A 223 18.95 17.38 11.81
N PRO A 224 18.90 18.45 12.62
CA PRO A 224 19.35 18.39 14.01
C PRO A 224 18.45 17.49 14.87
N ASP A 225 19.02 16.83 15.88
CA ASP A 225 18.35 15.92 16.83
C ASP A 225 17.05 16.47 17.44
N SER A 226 16.94 17.80 17.56
CA SER A 226 15.69 18.48 17.99
C SER A 226 14.44 18.15 17.13
N TRP A 227 14.64 17.63 15.92
CA TRP A 227 13.57 17.24 15.00
C TRP A 227 13.12 15.79 15.15
N ASP A 228 13.87 14.95 15.89
CA ASP A 228 13.56 13.52 16.06
C ASP A 228 12.12 13.25 16.52
N PRO A 229 11.53 14.04 17.46
CA PRO A 229 10.14 13.85 17.84
C PRO A 229 9.16 14.04 16.68
N LEU A 230 9.45 14.94 15.74
CA LEU A 230 8.62 15.16 14.55
C LEU A 230 8.82 14.05 13.51
N LEU A 231 10.06 13.57 13.36
CA LEU A 231 10.40 12.49 12.42
C LEU A 231 9.72 11.17 12.81
N ALA A 232 9.44 10.95 14.10
CA ALA A 232 8.68 9.80 14.57
C ALA A 232 7.24 9.72 14.01
N TYR A 233 6.65 10.87 13.63
CA TYR A 233 5.29 10.94 13.06
C TYR A 233 5.24 10.80 11.53
N LEU A 234 6.40 10.64 10.86
CA LEU A 234 6.42 10.31 9.44
C LEU A 234 5.85 8.90 9.20
N PRO A 235 5.18 8.64 8.06
CA PRO A 235 4.53 7.36 7.79
C PRO A 235 5.44 6.13 7.97
N SER A 236 6.68 6.21 7.48
CA SER A 236 7.65 5.12 7.57
C SER A 236 8.19 4.93 8.99
N SER A 237 8.49 6.02 9.70
CA SER A 237 8.95 6.00 11.09
C SER A 237 7.86 5.53 12.05
N ALA A 238 6.61 5.95 11.83
CA ALA A 238 5.47 5.46 12.59
C ALA A 238 5.22 3.97 12.34
N ALA A 239 5.50 3.48 11.12
CA ALA A 239 5.39 2.07 10.80
C ALA A 239 6.45 1.21 11.50
N SER A 240 7.69 1.69 11.64
CA SER A 240 8.75 0.92 12.31
C SER A 240 8.40 0.54 13.74
N ALA A 241 7.56 1.31 14.43
CA ALA A 241 7.03 0.98 15.77
C ALA A 241 6.29 -0.37 15.84
N PHE A 242 5.75 -0.86 14.72
CA PHE A 242 5.05 -2.15 14.65
C PHE A 242 5.54 -3.11 13.58
N THR A 243 6.53 -2.72 12.76
CA THR A 243 7.16 -3.58 11.75
C THR A 243 8.61 -3.99 12.08
N ALA A 244 9.24 -3.38 13.08
CA ALA A 244 10.57 -3.75 13.58
C ALA A 244 10.52 -4.50 14.93
N VAL A 245 11.57 -5.29 15.20
CA VAL A 245 11.79 -5.97 16.50
C VAL A 245 12.52 -5.06 17.49
N GLN A 246 13.53 -4.30 17.05
CA GLN A 246 14.12 -3.24 17.87
C GLN A 246 13.30 -1.95 17.71
N GLY A 247 12.80 -1.44 18.84
CA GLY A 247 12.43 -0.03 18.93
C GLY A 247 13.66 0.82 18.62
N ALA A 248 13.53 1.75 17.69
CA ALA A 248 14.56 2.74 17.42
C ALA A 248 14.69 3.68 18.63
N GLY A 249 15.48 3.29 19.63
CA GLY A 249 15.78 4.12 20.80
C GLY A 249 14.61 4.33 21.77
N ALA A 250 14.83 5.15 22.79
CA ALA A 250 13.85 5.48 23.83
C ALA A 250 12.71 6.40 23.34
N ASP A 251 12.77 6.86 22.08
CA ASP A 251 11.90 7.90 21.51
C ASP A 251 10.89 7.37 20.45
N VAL A 252 10.76 6.05 20.30
CA VAL A 252 9.76 5.47 19.38
C VAL A 252 8.36 5.47 19.96
N LEU A 253 7.40 5.78 19.09
CA LEU A 253 5.98 5.57 19.35
C LEU A 253 5.71 4.12 19.75
N GLY A 254 4.81 3.91 20.71
CA GLY A 254 4.27 2.57 20.98
C GLY A 254 3.57 2.01 19.74
N ALA A 255 3.57 0.69 19.57
CA ALA A 255 3.03 0.03 18.38
C ALA A 255 1.60 0.48 18.00
N GLY A 256 0.73 0.67 18.99
CA GLY A 256 -0.63 1.19 18.77
C GLY A 256 -0.65 2.65 18.33
N ALA A 257 0.23 3.50 18.88
CA ALA A 257 0.35 4.90 18.49
C ALA A 257 0.92 5.03 17.07
N GLY A 258 1.94 4.25 16.72
CA GLY A 258 2.46 4.19 15.35
C GLY A 258 1.39 3.76 14.33
N ALA A 259 0.60 2.74 14.66
CA ALA A 259 -0.52 2.30 13.82
C ALA A 259 -1.59 3.39 13.67
N ALA A 260 -1.91 4.12 14.75
CA ALA A 260 -2.86 5.23 14.71
C ALA A 260 -2.35 6.41 13.85
N VAL A 261 -1.07 6.74 13.93
CA VAL A 261 -0.43 7.78 13.11
C VAL A 261 -0.47 7.39 11.63
N LEU A 262 -0.13 6.15 11.30
CA LEU A 262 -0.21 5.68 9.91
C LEU A 262 -1.66 5.69 9.40
N ALA A 263 -2.63 5.28 10.22
CA ALA A 263 -4.05 5.37 9.88
C ALA A 263 -4.48 6.83 9.65
N ALA A 264 -3.99 7.77 10.46
CA ALA A 264 -4.25 9.19 10.27
C ALA A 264 -3.70 9.71 8.93
N TRP A 265 -2.51 9.26 8.51
CA TRP A 265 -1.96 9.57 7.18
C TRP A 265 -2.81 9.03 6.03
N VAL A 266 -3.31 7.79 6.14
CA VAL A 266 -4.24 7.22 5.16
C VAL A 266 -5.51 8.06 5.07
N VAL A 267 -6.12 8.38 6.23
CA VAL A 267 -7.32 9.21 6.29
C VAL A 267 -7.05 10.60 5.71
N ALA A 268 -5.95 11.25 6.06
CA ALA A 268 -5.58 12.56 5.53
C ALA A 268 -5.44 12.55 4.00
N ALA A 269 -4.77 11.54 3.44
CA ALA A 269 -4.61 11.40 1.99
C ALA A 269 -5.96 11.18 1.28
N LEU A 270 -6.84 10.33 1.83
CA LEU A 270 -8.15 10.04 1.23
C LEU A 270 -9.13 11.21 1.39
N VAL A 271 -9.15 11.88 2.54
CA VAL A 271 -9.95 13.09 2.77
C VAL A 271 -9.46 14.21 1.84
N GLY A 272 -8.15 14.40 1.72
CA GLY A 272 -7.56 15.32 0.75
C GLY A 272 -8.01 15.03 -0.68
N ALA A 273 -8.00 13.75 -1.09
CA ALA A 273 -8.48 13.32 -2.39
C ALA A 273 -9.98 13.62 -2.61
N VAL A 274 -10.83 13.38 -1.60
CA VAL A 274 -12.26 13.72 -1.62
C VAL A 274 -12.47 15.23 -1.75
N VAL A 275 -11.73 16.04 -0.98
CA VAL A 275 -11.80 17.50 -1.06
C VAL A 275 -11.33 18.00 -2.44
N ALA A 276 -10.24 17.44 -2.98
CA ALA A 276 -9.73 17.84 -4.27
C ALA A 276 -10.70 17.50 -5.42
N ILE A 277 -11.31 16.31 -5.45
CA ILE A 277 -12.24 15.93 -6.53
C ILE A 277 -13.57 16.70 -6.47
N THR A 278 -13.96 17.17 -5.27
CA THR A 278 -15.19 17.96 -5.06
C THR A 278 -14.99 19.43 -5.37
N ARG A 279 -13.81 19.99 -5.11
CA ARG A 279 -13.53 21.43 -5.29
C ARG A 279 -12.88 21.79 -6.61
N ARG A 280 -12.11 20.89 -7.22
CA ARG A 280 -11.40 21.16 -8.47
C ARG A 280 -12.20 20.61 -9.64
N ASP A 281 -12.44 21.44 -10.64
CA ASP A 281 -13.05 21.02 -11.89
C ASP A 281 -12.19 19.97 -12.61
N VAL A 282 -12.84 19.15 -13.43
CA VAL A 282 -12.28 17.97 -14.09
C VAL A 282 -12.46 18.12 -15.58
#